data_AF-A0A3M5VB72-F1
#
_entry.id   AF-A0A3M5VB72-F1
#
_cell.length_a   1.000
_cell.length_b   1.000
_cell.length_c   1.000
_cell.angle_alpha   90.00
_cell.angle_beta   90.00
_cell.angle_gamma   90.00
#
_symmetry.space_group_name_H-M   'P 1'
#
loop_
_entity.id
_entity.type
_entity.pdbx_description
1 polymer ?
#
loop_
_entity_poly.entity_id
_entity_poly.type
_entity_poly.pdbx_seq_one_letter_code
_entity_poly.pdbx_strand_id
1 'polypeptide(L)' 'MFTKIHLHFVVKGRGLKEAQVKRAIELSAEKYCSASIMLGNAGVEITHDYEIVELG' A
#
# COMPACT_ATOMS: atom_id res chain seq x y z
N MET A 1 21.52 -2.02 6.68
CA MET A 1 20.97 -1.08 5.67
C MET A 1 19.84 -1.82 4.96
N PHE A 2 18.59 -1.36 5.06
CA PHE A 2 17.49 -1.91 4.28
C PHE A 2 17.46 -1.21 2.93
N THR A 3 17.48 -1.99 1.85
CA THR A 3 17.54 -1.47 0.47
C THR A 3 16.21 -1.59 -0.25
N LYS A 4 15.36 -2.52 0.17
CA LYS A 4 14.04 -2.78 -0.41
C LYS A 4 13.01 -3.07 0.67
N ILE A 5 11.82 -2.53 0.51
CA ILE A 5 10.65 -2.77 1.37
C ILE A 5 9.48 -3.12 0.45
N HIS A 6 8.77 -4.20 0.77
CA HIS A 6 7.58 -4.63 0.07
C HIS A 6 6.38 -4.61 1.03
N LEU A 7 5.34 -3.88 0.67
CA LEU A 7 4.15 -3.65 1.49
C LEU A 7 2.95 -4.40 0.91
N HIS A 8 2.55 -5.47 1.59
CA HIS A 8 1.38 -6.25 1.21
C HIS A 8 0.13 -5.80 1.98
N PHE A 9 -0.84 -5.21 1.26
CA PHE A 9 -2.06 -4.66 1.83
C PHE A 9 -3.22 -5.65 1.74
N VAL A 10 -3.60 -6.26 2.87
CA VAL A 10 -4.80 -7.12 2.95
C VAL A 10 -6.00 -6.27 3.37
N VAL A 11 -6.93 -6.07 2.44
CA VAL A 11 -8.12 -5.24 2.65
C VAL A 11 -9.35 -6.13 2.79
N LYS A 12 -9.98 -6.09 3.96
CA LYS A 12 -11.16 -6.88 4.31
C LYS A 12 -12.41 -6.01 4.36
N GLY A 13 -13.50 -6.43 3.71
CA GLY A 13 -14.76 -5.67 3.74
C GLY A 13 -15.90 -6.34 2.99
N ARG A 14 -17.07 -5.69 2.98
CA ARG A 14 -18.26 -6.12 2.25
C ARG A 14 -18.52 -5.21 1.06
N GLY A 15 -18.64 -5.77 -0.14
CA GLY A 15 -18.93 -5.01 -1.36
C GLY A 15 -17.83 -4.03 -1.75
N LEU A 16 -16.57 -4.34 -1.45
CA LEU A 16 -15.44 -3.49 -1.81
C LEU A 16 -15.19 -3.53 -3.32
N LYS A 17 -15.20 -2.35 -3.95
CA LYS A 17 -14.85 -2.23 -5.36
C LYS A 17 -13.33 -2.18 -5.51
N GLU A 18 -12.79 -3.09 -6.32
CA GLU A 18 -11.35 -3.20 -6.57
C GLU A 18 -10.71 -1.87 -7.01
N ALA A 19 -11.37 -1.12 -7.89
CA ALA A 19 -10.91 0.19 -8.33
C ALA A 19 -10.78 1.22 -7.19
N GLN A 20 -11.66 1.16 -6.19
CA GLN A 20 -11.58 2.06 -5.02
C GLN A 20 -10.45 1.63 -4.08
N VAL A 21 -10.28 0.33 -3.87
CA VAL A 21 -9.22 -0.23 -3.03
C VAL A 21 -7.85 0.09 -3.63
N LYS A 22 -7.64 -0.20 -4.92
CA LYS A 22 -6.40 0.12 -5.64
C LYS A 22 -6.01 1.59 -5.47
N ARG A 23 -6.95 2.50 -5.73
CA ARG A 23 -6.71 3.94 -5.64
C ARG A 23 -6.38 4.39 -4.20
N ALA A 24 -7.02 3.80 -3.20
CA ALA A 24 -6.75 4.13 -1.79
C ALA A 24 -5.35 3.70 -1.35
N ILE A 25 -4.88 2.55 -1.82
CA ILE A 25 -3.54 2.03 -1.55
C ILE A 25 -2.48 2.85 -2.26
N GLU A 26 -2.68 3.17 -3.55
CA GLU A 26 -1.77 4.02 -4.34
C GLU A 26 -1.59 5.40 -3.67
N LEU A 27 -2.70 6.04 -3.28
CA LEU A 27 -2.66 7.30 -2.54
C LEU A 27 -1.94 7.18 -1.19
N SER A 28 -2.16 6.08 -0.45
CA SER A 28 -1.47 5.86 0.83
C SER A 28 0.03 5.70 0.63
N ALA A 29 0.46 4.87 -0.31
CA ALA A 29 1.86 4.55 -0.53
C ALA A 29 2.66 5.74 -1.07
N GLU A 30 2.08 6.51 -2.00
CA GLU A 30 2.80 7.59 -2.68
C GLU A 30 2.62 8.97 -2.03
N LYS A 31 1.46 9.24 -1.41
CA LYS A 31 1.10 10.61 -1.03
C LYS A 31 0.88 10.81 0.46
N TYR A 32 0.37 9.82 1.18
CA TYR A 32 -0.07 10.02 2.57
C TYR A 32 0.75 9.28 3.63
N CYS A 33 1.49 8.23 3.28
CA CYS A 33 2.34 7.52 4.22
C CYS A 33 3.65 8.29 4.43
N SER A 34 3.72 9.05 5.53
CA SER A 34 4.93 9.77 5.93
C SER A 34 6.15 8.85 6.04
N ALA A 35 5.97 7.61 6.49
CA ALA A 35 7.03 6.60 6.53
C ALA A 35 7.51 6.21 5.14
N SER A 36 6.60 5.97 4.18
CA SER A 36 6.98 5.66 2.79
C SER A 36 7.75 6.81 2.14
N ILE A 37 7.35 8.06 2.40
CA ILE A 37 8.04 9.23 1.88
C ILE A 37 9.45 9.36 2.49
N MET A 38 9.58 9.20 3.82
CA MET A 38 10.88 9.27 4.49
C MET A 38 11.83 8.15 4.03
N LEU A 39 11.31 6.93 3.86
CA LEU A 39 12.08 5.77 3.41
C LEU A 39 12.46 5.88 1.92
N GLY A 40 11.55 6.36 1.07
CA GLY A 40 11.84 6.65 -0.34
C GLY A 40 12.93 7.72 -0.48
N ASN A 41 12.86 8.80 0.29
CA ASN A 41 13.89 9.85 0.33
C ASN A 41 15.23 9.34 0.89
N ALA A 42 15.22 8.31 1.72
CA ALA A 42 16.42 7.64 2.22
C ALA A 42 17.04 6.65 1.20
N GLY A 43 16.48 6.56 -0.02
CA GLY A 43 16.97 5.70 -1.09
C GLY A 43 16.52 4.24 -1.00
N VAL A 44 15.45 3.97 -0.25
CA VAL A 44 14.87 2.63 -0.13
C VAL A 44 13.85 2.40 -1.24
N GLU A 45 13.96 1.29 -1.97
CA GLU A 45 12.99 0.90 -2.99
C GLU A 45 11.73 0.36 -2.30
N ILE A 46 10.59 1.06 -2.44
CA ILE A 46 9.31 0.67 -1.85
C ILE A 46 8.41 0.12 -2.94
N THR A 47 7.97 -1.12 -2.78
CA THR A 47 6.96 -1.75 -3.63
C THR A 47 5.73 -2.08 -2.80
N HIS A 48 4.57 -2.12 -3.43
CA HIS A 48 3.32 -2.41 -2.75
C HIS A 48 2.40 -3.27 -3.61
N ASP A 49 1.68 -4.18 -2.98
CA ASP A 49 0.68 -5.03 -3.60
C ASP A 49 -0.52 -5.16 -2.65
N TYR A 50 -1.63 -5.72 -3.15
CA TYR A 50 -2.85 -5.80 -2.36
C TYR A 50 -3.69 -7.03 -2.62
N GLU A 51 -4.40 -7.45 -1.59
CA GLU A 51 -5.38 -8.53 -1.62
C GLU A 51 -6.70 -8.01 -1.06
N ILE A 52 -7.81 -8.34 -1.71
CA ILE A 52 -9.16 -8.02 -1.23
C ILE A 52 -9.80 -9.31 -0.73
N VAL A 53 -10.20 -9.30 0.54
CA VAL A 53 -10.86 -10.43 1.19
C VAL A 53 -12.29 -10.04 1.56
N GLU A 54 -13.26 -10.71 0.95
CA GLU A 54 -14.67 -10.46 1.21
C GLU A 54 -15.06 -10.99 2.61
N LEU A 55 -15.66 -10.14 3.44
CA LEU A 55 -16.17 -10.51 4.75
C LEU A 55 -17.64 -10.97 4.61
N GLY A 56 -17.86 -12.29 4.55
CA GLY A 56 -19.19 -12.91 4.54
C GLY A 56 -20.12 -12.43 5.66
#